data_AF-C0QGA9-F1
#
_entry.id   AF-C0QGA9-F1
#
_cell.length_a   1.000
_cell.length_b   1.000
_cell.length_c   1.000
_cell.angle_alpha   90.00
_cell.angle_beta   90.00
_cell.angle_gamma   90.00
#
_symmetry.space_group_name_H-M   'P 1'
#
loop_
_entity.id
_entity.type
_entity.pdbx_description
1 polymer ?
#
loop_
_entity_poly.entity_id
_entity_poly.type
_entity_poly.pdbx_seq_one_letter_code
_entity_poly.pdbx_strand_id
1 'polypeptide(L)'
;MRVTKAADSVPVKVVISHENITALKLAQEKLTHRERELEQKSKRLEEANAALGAILRQRDKDRKQLEQTVLQNHRVKVLPNIQRLKSISQTAETAGLLVLIEKGLQEIASPFLQHLTSLGTTLTPQELQIAALIREGKTTKEIAGLLNLSAFTINFHRRNLRKKLGLTNTETNLRTFLLSLTD
;
A
#
# COMPACT_ATOMS: atom_id res chain seq x y z
N MET A 1 23.91 34.35 48.42
CA MET A 1 24.57 35.03 49.56
C MET A 1 23.53 35.17 50.65
N ARG A 2 23.78 34.60 51.83
CA ARG A 2 22.88 34.72 52.99
C ARG A 2 23.65 35.41 54.10
N VAL A 3 23.07 36.47 54.66
CA VAL A 3 23.70 37.28 55.70
C VAL A 3 22.92 37.09 56.99
N THR A 4 23.62 36.64 58.04
CA THR A 4 23.03 36.42 59.36
C THR A 4 23.88 37.12 60.41
N LYS A 5 23.23 37.83 61.34
CA LYS A 5 23.90 38.49 62.47
C LYS A 5 24.37 37.42 63.46
N ALA A 6 25.63 37.44 63.89
CA ALA A 6 26.10 36.52 64.91
C ALA A 6 25.51 36.94 66.27
N ALA A 7 24.77 36.03 66.92
CA ALA A 7 24.20 36.27 68.23
C ALA A 7 25.31 36.59 69.26
N ASP A 8 25.07 37.64 70.06
CA ASP A 8 25.87 38.07 71.21
C ASP A 8 27.37 38.32 70.96
N SER A 9 27.71 38.91 69.81
CA SER A 9 29.06 39.43 69.55
C SER A 9 29.13 40.95 69.69
N VAL A 10 29.97 41.43 70.62
CA VAL A 10 30.40 42.84 70.69
C VAL A 10 31.91 42.87 70.40
N PRO A 11 32.37 43.55 69.34
CA PRO A 11 31.61 44.33 68.36
C PRO A 11 30.74 43.46 67.44
N VAL A 12 29.72 44.07 66.82
CA VAL A 12 28.74 43.40 65.95
C VAL A 12 29.44 42.65 64.82
N LYS A 13 29.42 41.30 64.87
CA LYS A 13 29.93 40.45 63.78
C LYS A 13 28.78 40.00 62.89
N VAL A 14 29.00 40.11 61.59
CA VAL A 14 28.08 39.64 60.55
C VAL A 14 28.69 38.41 59.90
N VAL A 15 27.96 37.30 59.88
CA VAL A 15 28.37 36.09 59.16
C VAL A 15 27.76 36.14 57.77
N ILE A 16 28.63 36.12 56.77
CA ILE A 16 28.24 36.05 55.37
C ILE A 16 28.56 34.64 54.88
N SER A 17 27.53 33.85 54.60
CA SER A 17 27.70 32.55 53.96
C SER A 17 27.52 32.66 52.46
N HIS A 18 28.49 32.12 51.73
CA HIS A 18 28.44 31.94 50.28
C HIS A 18 28.41 30.43 50.00
N GLU A 19 27.36 29.98 49.32
CA GLU A 19 27.36 28.65 48.71
C GLU A 19 28.00 28.77 47.33
N ASN A 20 29.00 27.93 47.07
CA ASN A 20 29.62 27.85 45.75
C ASN A 20 28.68 27.11 44.79
N ILE A 21 27.92 27.88 44.01
CA ILE A 21 26.95 27.35 43.03
C ILE A 21 27.55 27.18 41.63
N THR A 22 28.86 27.40 41.45
CA THR A 22 29.51 27.40 40.13
C THR A 22 29.35 26.05 39.43
N ALA A 23 29.54 24.94 40.15
CA ALA A 23 29.36 23.61 39.61
C ALA A 23 27.91 23.35 39.16
N LEU A 24 26.93 23.85 39.91
CA LEU A 24 25.51 23.70 39.60
C LEU A 24 25.10 24.55 38.38
N LYS A 25 25.61 25.78 38.28
CA LYS A 25 25.40 26.64 37.09
C LYS A 25 26.01 26.04 35.84
N LEU A 26 27.24 25.52 35.91
CA LEU A 26 27.90 24.83 34.80
C LEU A 26 27.15 23.55 34.39
N ALA A 27 26.64 22.79 35.36
CA ALA A 27 25.83 21.60 35.07
C ALA A 27 24.51 21.97 34.39
N GLN A 28 23.85 23.04 34.83
CA GLN A 28 22.62 23.55 34.24
C GLN A 28 22.84 24.06 32.81
N GLU A 29 23.91 24.82 32.56
CA GLU A 29 24.27 25.26 31.21
C GLU A 29 24.54 24.06 30.28
N LYS A 30 25.31 23.07 30.74
CA LYS A 30 25.56 21.83 29.99
C LYS A 30 24.26 21.06 29.69
N LEU A 31 23.34 20.98 30.64
CA LEU A 31 22.03 20.35 30.43
C LEU A 31 21.22 21.09 29.38
N THR A 32 21.08 22.41 29.50
CA THR A 32 20.34 23.22 28.51
C THR A 32 20.94 23.14 27.10
N HIS A 33 22.26 23.04 27.00
CA HIS A 33 22.93 22.83 25.72
C HIS A 33 22.59 21.46 25.13
N ARG A 34 22.67 20.39 25.93
CA ARG A 34 22.30 19.03 25.51
C ARG A 34 20.82 18.91 25.15
N GLU A 35 19.93 19.56 25.89
CA GLU A 35 18.49 19.58 25.58
C GLU A 35 18.25 20.18 24.19
N ARG A 36 18.88 21.32 23.88
CA ARG A 36 18.79 21.93 22.55
C ARG A 36 19.37 21.03 21.45
N GLU A 37 20.51 20.37 21.70
CA GLU A 37 21.09 19.43 20.74
C GLU A 37 20.16 18.23 20.49
N LEU A 38 19.55 17.69 21.54
CA LEU A 38 18.60 16.58 21.44
C LEU A 38 17.35 17.00 20.67
N GLU A 39 16.82 18.19 20.93
CA GLU A 39 15.66 18.74 20.21
C GLU A 39 15.95 18.90 18.71
N GLN A 40 17.12 19.45 18.36
CA GLN A 40 17.57 19.57 16.97
C GLN A 40 17.75 18.19 16.31
N LYS A 41 18.35 17.22 17.01
CA LYS A 41 18.49 15.84 16.50
C LYS A 41 17.13 15.17 16.30
N SER A 42 16.20 15.35 17.24
CA SER A 42 14.85 14.80 17.14
C SER A 42 14.11 15.36 15.93
N LYS A 43 14.20 16.67 15.72
CA LYS A 43 13.60 17.33 14.54
C LYS A 43 14.19 16.79 13.23
N ARG A 44 15.51 16.64 13.15
CA ARG A 44 16.18 16.07 11.96
C ARG A 44 15.74 14.62 11.70
N LEU A 45 15.57 13.82 12.75
CA LEU A 45 15.08 12.45 12.62
C LEU A 45 13.63 12.42 12.13
N GLU A 46 12.78 13.31 12.63
CA GLU A 46 11.40 13.42 12.18
C GLU A 46 11.31 13.81 10.70
N GLU A 47 12.10 14.81 10.28
CA GLU A 47 12.21 15.22 8.87
C GLU A 47 12.72 14.08 7.98
N ALA A 48 13.77 13.36 8.42
CA ALA A 48 14.30 12.21 7.68
C ALA A 48 13.28 11.08 7.55
N ASN A 49 12.54 10.76 8.62
CA ASN A 49 11.49 9.75 8.60
C ASN A 49 10.34 10.14 7.68
N ALA A 50 9.93 11.41 7.68
CA ALA A 50 8.91 11.92 6.77
C ALA A 50 9.36 11.81 5.30
N ALA A 51 10.61 12.18 5.01
CA ALA A 51 11.21 12.05 3.67
C ALA A 51 11.29 10.59 3.21
N LEU A 52 11.76 9.68 4.07
CA LEU A 52 11.77 8.24 3.79
C LEU A 52 10.35 7.70 3.52
N GLY A 53 9.38 8.11 4.34
CA GLY A 53 7.97 7.73 4.14
C GLY A 53 7.38 8.29 2.84
N ALA A 54 7.82 9.45 2.37
CA ALA A 54 7.43 9.99 1.06
C ALA A 54 8.05 9.18 -0.08
N ILE A 55 9.34 8.84 0.02
CA ILE A 55 10.05 8.03 -0.98
C ILE A 55 9.43 6.63 -1.10
N LEU A 56 9.09 5.99 0.01
CA LEU A 56 8.44 4.67 -0.01
C LEU A 56 7.07 4.73 -0.73
N ARG A 57 6.25 5.74 -0.41
CA ARG A 57 4.96 5.96 -1.08
C ARG A 57 5.11 6.23 -2.56
N GLN A 58 6.10 7.03 -2.95
CA GLN A 58 6.39 7.32 -4.34
C GLN A 58 6.84 6.06 -5.08
N ARG A 59 7.76 5.27 -4.49
CA ARG A 59 8.21 4.00 -5.05
C ARG A 59 7.07 3.02 -5.26
N ASP A 60 6.15 2.91 -4.30
CA ASP A 60 4.99 2.03 -4.42
C ASP A 60 4.02 2.50 -5.52
N LYS A 61 3.86 3.82 -5.69
CA LYS A 61 3.08 4.41 -6.79
C LYS A 61 3.73 4.13 -8.15
N ASP A 62 5.03 4.37 -8.27
CA ASP A 62 5.79 4.14 -9.50
C ASP A 62 5.75 2.67 -9.90
N ARG A 63 5.87 1.76 -8.91
CA ARG A 63 5.74 0.31 -9.13
C ARG A 63 4.37 -0.06 -9.69
N LYS A 64 3.28 0.47 -9.12
CA LYS A 64 1.91 0.24 -9.62
C LYS A 64 1.70 0.80 -11.02
N GLN A 65 2.24 1.98 -11.31
CA GLN A 65 2.15 2.58 -12.64
C GLN A 65 2.91 1.77 -13.69
N LEU A 66 4.09 1.27 -13.35
CA LEU A 66 4.86 0.38 -14.21
C LEU A 66 4.12 -0.94 -14.46
N GLU A 67 3.61 -1.58 -13.39
CA GLU A 67 2.76 -2.78 -13.46
C GLU A 67 1.59 -2.57 -14.45
N GLN A 68 0.84 -1.47 -14.29
CA GLN A 68 -0.29 -1.15 -15.16
C GLN A 68 0.12 -0.91 -16.61
N THR A 69 1.22 -0.17 -16.83
CA THR A 69 1.73 0.13 -18.18
C THR A 69 2.15 -1.13 -18.92
N VAL A 70 2.88 -2.02 -18.24
CA VAL A 70 3.32 -3.31 -18.81
C VAL A 70 2.11 -4.18 -19.16
N LEU A 71 1.10 -4.25 -18.28
CA LEU A 71 -0.10 -5.04 -18.53
C LEU A 71 -0.96 -4.49 -19.66
N GLN A 72 -1.10 -3.17 -19.76
CA GLN A 72 -1.83 -2.55 -20.85
C GLN A 72 -1.14 -2.81 -22.18
N ASN A 73 0.19 -2.64 -22.25
CA ASN A 73 0.96 -2.95 -23.45
C ASN A 73 0.84 -4.44 -23.81
N HIS A 74 0.90 -5.34 -22.83
CA HIS A 74 0.73 -6.77 -23.06
C HIS A 74 -0.65 -7.10 -23.65
N ARG A 75 -1.74 -6.65 -23.01
CA ARG A 75 -3.12 -6.98 -23.41
C ARG A 75 -3.56 -6.31 -24.71
N VAL A 76 -3.16 -5.06 -24.91
CA VAL A 76 -3.68 -4.22 -26.02
C VAL A 76 -2.76 -4.27 -27.24
N LYS A 77 -1.44 -4.45 -27.05
CA LYS A 77 -0.47 -4.42 -28.16
C LYS A 77 0.16 -5.78 -28.45
N VAL A 78 0.55 -6.55 -27.44
CA VAL A 78 1.34 -7.79 -27.67
C VAL A 78 0.42 -8.98 -27.98
N LEU A 79 -0.54 -9.28 -27.10
CA LEU A 79 -1.41 -10.45 -27.22
C LEU A 79 -2.22 -10.47 -28.54
N PRO A 80 -2.80 -9.35 -29.02
CA PRO A 80 -3.54 -9.36 -30.28
C PRO A 80 -2.65 -9.68 -31.49
N ASN A 81 -1.37 -9.27 -31.46
CA ASN A 81 -0.43 -9.58 -32.52
C ASN A 81 -0.03 -11.06 -32.52
N ILE A 82 0.16 -11.66 -31.35
CA ILE A 82 0.41 -13.10 -31.23
C ILE A 82 -0.79 -13.90 -31.72
N GLN A 83 -2.01 -13.50 -31.36
CA GLN A 83 -3.24 -14.13 -31.84
C GLN A 83 -3.39 -14.02 -33.36
N ARG A 84 -3.09 -12.84 -33.94
CA ARG A 84 -3.06 -12.65 -35.40
C ARG A 84 -2.04 -13.57 -36.06
N LEU A 85 -0.83 -13.66 -35.54
CA LEU A 85 0.20 -14.56 -36.07
C LEU A 85 -0.24 -16.03 -35.99
N LYS A 86 -0.91 -16.43 -34.90
CA LYS A 86 -1.45 -17.79 -34.73
C LYS A 86 -2.55 -18.11 -35.74
N SER A 87 -3.33 -17.12 -36.16
CA SER A 87 -4.37 -17.29 -37.19
C SER A 87 -3.83 -17.40 -38.63
N ILE A 88 -2.62 -16.90 -38.88
CA ILE A 88 -1.98 -16.89 -40.21
C ILE A 88 -0.94 -18.01 -40.34
N SER A 89 -0.41 -18.51 -39.23
CA SER A 89 0.51 -19.65 -39.16
C SER A 89 -0.13 -20.90 -39.79
N GLN A 90 0.55 -21.48 -40.79
CA GLN A 90 0.11 -22.69 -41.48
C GLN A 90 0.96 -23.93 -41.13
N THR A 91 2.08 -23.77 -40.41
CA THR A 91 2.98 -24.88 -40.06
C THR A 91 2.89 -25.22 -38.57
N ALA A 92 2.87 -26.52 -38.26
CA ALA A 92 2.81 -27.01 -36.88
C ALA A 92 3.98 -26.50 -36.01
N GLU A 93 5.15 -26.29 -36.62
CA GLU A 93 6.36 -25.80 -35.97
C GLU A 93 6.24 -24.31 -35.57
N THR A 94 5.66 -23.45 -36.43
CA THR A 94 5.41 -22.04 -36.09
C THR A 94 4.30 -21.88 -35.06
N ALA A 95 3.26 -22.71 -35.12
CA ALA A 95 2.20 -22.74 -34.12
C ALA A 95 2.74 -23.14 -32.73
N GLY A 96 3.64 -24.12 -32.67
CA GLY A 96 4.32 -24.53 -31.44
C GLY A 96 5.16 -23.42 -30.81
N LEU A 97 5.97 -22.72 -31.63
CA LEU A 97 6.77 -21.57 -31.18
C LEU A 97 5.89 -20.43 -30.66
N LEU A 98 4.78 -20.12 -31.32
CA LEU A 98 3.84 -19.08 -30.88
C LEU A 98 3.20 -19.41 -29.53
N VAL A 99 2.85 -20.68 -29.28
CA VAL A 99 2.35 -21.12 -27.98
C VAL A 99 3.43 -20.98 -26.89
N LEU A 100 4.69 -21.29 -27.21
CA LEU A 100 5.79 -21.14 -26.26
C LEU A 100 6.05 -19.66 -25.91
N ILE A 101 5.99 -18.77 -26.90
CA ILE A 101 6.11 -17.32 -26.73
C ILE A 101 4.95 -16.75 -25.91
N GLU A 102 3.72 -17.16 -26.21
CA GLU A 102 2.52 -16.77 -25.47
C GLU A 102 2.64 -17.18 -23.99
N LYS A 103 3.07 -18.41 -23.72
CA LYS A 103 3.30 -18.91 -22.37
C LYS A 103 4.44 -18.18 -21.66
N GLY A 104 5.58 -17.97 -22.30
CA GLY A 104 6.72 -17.25 -21.73
C GLY A 104 6.38 -15.79 -21.41
N LEU A 105 5.63 -15.11 -22.27
CA LEU A 105 5.15 -13.76 -21.99
C LEU A 105 4.14 -13.71 -20.85
N GLN A 106 3.28 -14.72 -20.74
CA GLN A 106 2.35 -14.86 -19.63
C GLN A 106 3.08 -15.13 -18.31
N GLU A 107 4.17 -15.89 -18.33
CA GLU A 107 5.05 -16.12 -17.17
C GLU A 107 5.84 -14.86 -16.78
N ILE A 108 6.35 -14.08 -17.75
CA ILE A 108 7.04 -12.81 -17.50
C ILE A 108 6.06 -11.75 -16.97
N ALA A 109 4.83 -11.73 -17.48
CA ALA A 109 3.76 -10.86 -16.96
C ALA A 109 3.19 -11.38 -15.63
N SER A 110 3.42 -12.66 -15.27
CA SER A 110 2.83 -13.32 -14.10
C SER A 110 3.15 -12.61 -12.77
N PRO A 111 4.40 -12.22 -12.44
CA PRO A 111 4.67 -11.43 -11.22
C PRO A 111 3.88 -10.13 -11.14
N PHE A 112 3.66 -9.46 -12.28
CA PHE A 112 2.88 -8.20 -12.36
C PHE A 112 1.36 -8.48 -12.26
N LEU A 113 0.88 -9.60 -12.81
CA LEU A 113 -0.50 -10.09 -12.67
C LEU A 113 -0.80 -10.61 -11.25
N GLN A 114 0.20 -11.22 -10.60
CA GLN A 114 0.17 -11.73 -9.23
C GLN A 114 0.14 -10.58 -8.21
N HIS A 115 0.84 -9.47 -8.47
CA HIS A 115 0.80 -8.32 -7.59
C HIS A 115 -0.54 -7.57 -7.61
N LEU A 116 -1.21 -7.47 -8.76
CA LEU A 116 -2.59 -6.97 -8.85
C LEU A 116 -3.61 -7.88 -8.17
N THR A 117 -3.37 -9.19 -8.14
CA THR A 117 -4.19 -10.12 -7.35
C THR A 117 -3.88 -10.06 -5.85
N SER A 118 -2.66 -9.65 -5.47
CA SER A 118 -2.25 -9.51 -4.05
C SER A 118 -2.79 -8.27 -3.35
N LEU A 119 -3.17 -7.21 -4.06
CA LEU A 119 -3.65 -5.95 -3.48
C LEU A 119 -5.17 -5.87 -3.25
N GLY A 120 -5.81 -7.02 -3.04
CA GLY A 120 -7.10 -7.04 -2.34
C GLY A 120 -8.28 -7.61 -3.12
N THR A 121 -8.09 -8.72 -3.84
CA THR A 121 -8.92 -9.94 -3.78
C THR A 121 -8.74 -10.79 -5.04
N THR A 122 -8.15 -11.97 -4.89
CA THR A 122 -7.99 -12.93 -5.97
C THR A 122 -9.35 -13.56 -6.33
N LEU A 123 -10.13 -12.82 -7.12
CA LEU A 123 -11.25 -13.39 -7.84
C LEU A 123 -10.70 -14.36 -8.89
N THR A 124 -11.27 -15.56 -8.98
CA THR A 124 -10.92 -16.49 -10.04
C THR A 124 -11.35 -15.91 -11.40
N PRO A 125 -10.79 -16.37 -12.53
CA PRO A 125 -11.19 -15.89 -13.85
C PRO A 125 -12.72 -15.97 -14.09
N GLN A 126 -13.37 -17.02 -13.59
CA GLN A 126 -14.83 -17.16 -13.62
C GLN A 126 -15.54 -16.13 -12.74
N GLU A 127 -15.04 -15.86 -11.53
CA GLU A 127 -15.60 -14.83 -10.65
C GLU A 127 -15.42 -13.42 -11.24
N LEU A 128 -14.30 -13.15 -11.92
CA LEU A 128 -14.06 -11.89 -12.61
C LEU A 128 -15.03 -11.68 -13.78
N GLN A 129 -15.26 -12.74 -14.57
CA GLN A 129 -16.23 -12.71 -15.67
C GLN A 129 -17.66 -12.47 -15.16
N ILE A 130 -18.05 -13.15 -14.07
CA ILE A 130 -19.36 -12.96 -13.44
C ILE A 130 -19.48 -11.55 -12.82
N ALA A 131 -18.43 -11.02 -12.21
CA ALA A 131 -18.42 -9.66 -11.67
C ALA A 131 -18.61 -8.59 -12.75
N ALA A 132 -18.00 -8.75 -13.92
CA ALA A 132 -18.18 -7.84 -15.06
C ALA A 132 -19.64 -7.81 -15.53
N LEU A 133 -20.28 -8.98 -15.68
CA LEU A 133 -21.67 -9.08 -16.10
C LEU A 133 -22.66 -8.53 -15.04
N ILE A 134 -22.36 -8.71 -13.76
CA ILE A 134 -23.14 -8.11 -12.66
C ILE A 134 -23.04 -6.58 -12.71
N ARG A 135 -21.86 -6.02 -12.99
CA ARG A 135 -21.65 -4.58 -13.13
C ARG A 135 -22.49 -4.00 -14.27
N GLU A 136 -22.51 -4.68 -15.42
CA GLU A 136 -23.34 -4.35 -16.57
C GLU A 136 -24.85 -4.44 -16.30
N GLY A 137 -25.26 -4.95 -15.14
CA GLY A 137 -26.65 -5.02 -14.71
C GLY A 137 -27.38 -6.30 -15.13
N LYS A 138 -26.65 -7.32 -15.60
CA LYS A 138 -27.25 -8.61 -15.96
C LYS A 138 -27.75 -9.34 -14.72
N THR A 139 -28.92 -9.95 -14.85
CA THR A 139 -29.55 -10.78 -13.82
C THR A 139 -28.89 -12.16 -13.73
N THR A 140 -29.05 -12.86 -12.60
CA THR A 140 -28.55 -14.24 -12.44
C THR A 140 -28.99 -15.17 -13.58
N LYS A 141 -30.22 -15.00 -14.09
CA LYS A 141 -30.78 -15.82 -15.17
C LYS A 141 -30.11 -15.51 -16.52
N GLU A 142 -29.84 -14.24 -16.80
CA GLU A 142 -29.13 -13.85 -18.03
C GLU A 142 -27.67 -14.28 -18.00
N ILE A 143 -26.99 -14.14 -16.86
CA ILE A 143 -25.60 -14.60 -16.69
C ILE A 143 -25.51 -16.12 -16.85
N ALA A 144 -26.47 -16.85 -16.27
CA ALA A 144 -26.58 -18.30 -16.43
C ALA A 144 -26.70 -18.70 -17.91
N GLY A 145 -27.56 -18.01 -18.67
CA GLY A 145 -27.71 -18.23 -20.11
C GLY A 145 -26.47 -17.88 -20.92
N LEU A 146 -25.79 -16.77 -20.61
CA LEU A 146 -24.58 -16.33 -21.31
C LEU A 146 -23.37 -17.25 -21.09
N LEU A 147 -23.27 -17.88 -19.92
CA LEU A 147 -22.14 -18.73 -19.54
C LEU A 147 -22.44 -20.23 -19.65
N ASN A 148 -23.65 -20.62 -20.08
CA ASN A 148 -24.13 -22.00 -20.08
C ASN A 148 -23.97 -22.68 -18.71
N LEU A 149 -24.30 -21.96 -17.63
CA LEU A 149 -24.22 -22.44 -16.25
C LEU A 149 -25.60 -22.41 -15.59
N SER A 150 -25.77 -23.18 -14.52
CA SER A 150 -27.00 -23.13 -13.74
C SER A 150 -27.10 -21.82 -12.93
N ALA A 151 -28.32 -21.33 -12.70
CA ALA A 151 -28.54 -20.18 -11.82
C ALA A 151 -28.01 -20.42 -10.39
N PHE A 152 -28.00 -21.68 -9.94
CA PHE A 152 -27.40 -22.08 -8.66
C PHE A 152 -25.89 -21.85 -8.65
N THR A 153 -25.19 -22.24 -9.73
CA THR A 153 -23.74 -22.01 -9.91
C THR A 153 -23.42 -20.52 -9.89
N ILE A 154 -24.22 -19.68 -10.56
CA ILE A 154 -24.02 -18.23 -10.52
C ILE A 154 -24.22 -17.67 -9.11
N ASN A 155 -25.23 -18.12 -8.36
CA ASN A 155 -25.42 -17.71 -6.97
C ASN A 155 -24.27 -18.14 -6.06
N PHE A 156 -23.70 -19.33 -6.28
CA PHE A 156 -22.50 -19.80 -5.59
C PHE A 156 -21.31 -18.86 -5.84
N HIS A 157 -21.04 -18.50 -7.09
CA HIS A 157 -19.99 -17.53 -7.43
C HIS A 157 -20.28 -16.13 -6.85
N ARG A 158 -21.53 -15.67 -6.82
CA ARG A 158 -21.92 -14.39 -6.17
C ARG A 158 -21.65 -14.39 -4.67
N ARG A 159 -21.84 -15.52 -4.00
CA ARG A 159 -21.51 -15.68 -2.58
C ARG A 159 -20.00 -15.64 -2.35
N ASN A 160 -19.23 -16.33 -3.19
CA ASN A 160 -17.77 -16.31 -3.12
C ASN A 160 -17.20 -14.93 -3.42
N LEU A 161 -17.76 -14.22 -4.41
CA LEU A 161 -17.46 -12.82 -4.69
C LEU A 161 -17.65 -11.95 -3.45
N ARG A 162 -18.81 -12.03 -2.78
CA ARG A 162 -19.06 -11.28 -1.53
C ARG A 162 -18.05 -11.63 -0.43
N LYS A 163 -17.73 -12.93 -0.28
CA LYS A 163 -16.77 -13.40 0.73
C LYS A 163 -15.38 -12.84 0.47
N LYS A 164 -14.92 -12.91 -0.78
CA LYS A 164 -13.61 -12.43 -1.20
C LYS A 164 -13.55 -10.91 -1.06
N LEU A 165 -14.52 -10.18 -1.61
CA LEU A 165 -14.58 -8.71 -1.58
C LEU A 165 -14.85 -8.09 -0.19
N GLY A 166 -14.81 -8.87 0.89
CA GLY A 166 -15.03 -8.36 2.26
C GLY A 166 -16.46 -7.89 2.53
N LEU A 167 -17.42 -8.25 1.67
CA LEU A 167 -18.83 -7.87 1.78
C LEU A 167 -19.65 -8.85 2.65
N THR A 168 -18.97 -9.79 3.30
CA THR A 168 -19.60 -10.72 4.25
C THR A 168 -20.18 -9.90 5.42
N ASN A 169 -21.47 -10.08 5.71
CA ASN A 169 -22.20 -9.37 6.78
C ASN A 169 -22.41 -7.85 6.56
N THR A 170 -22.32 -7.37 5.32
CA THR A 170 -22.68 -5.99 4.96
C THR A 170 -23.97 -5.94 4.16
N GLU A 171 -24.79 -4.90 4.34
CA GLU A 171 -25.97 -4.67 3.50
C GLU A 171 -25.62 -4.13 2.11
N THR A 172 -24.34 -3.87 1.86
CA THR A 172 -23.84 -3.32 0.60
C THR A 172 -24.19 -4.23 -0.58
N ASN A 173 -24.87 -3.65 -1.57
CA ASN A 173 -25.19 -4.34 -2.81
C ASN A 173 -23.91 -4.63 -3.61
N LEU A 174 -23.74 -5.88 -4.05
CA LEU A 174 -22.56 -6.31 -4.78
C LEU A 174 -22.34 -5.50 -6.07
N ARG A 175 -23.41 -5.13 -6.79
CA ARG A 175 -23.30 -4.31 -8.01
C ARG A 175 -22.84 -2.89 -7.71
N THR A 176 -23.42 -2.26 -6.69
CA THR A 176 -23.03 -0.89 -6.29
C THR A 176 -21.57 -0.83 -5.87
N PHE A 177 -21.11 -1.83 -5.10
CA PHE A 177 -19.70 -1.94 -4.72
C PHE A 177 -18.75 -2.14 -5.92
N LEU A 178 -19.17 -2.93 -6.91
CA LEU A 178 -18.37 -3.14 -8.13
C LEU A 178 -18.29 -1.89 -9.01
N LEU A 179 -19.27 -0.99 -8.94
CA LEU A 179 -19.22 0.30 -9.62
C LEU A 179 -18.22 1.25 -8.94
N SER A 180 -18.20 1.31 -7.60
CA SER A 180 -17.32 2.21 -6.84
C SER A 180 -15.82 1.85 -6.86
N LEU A 181 -15.43 0.70 -7.41
CA LEU A 181 -14.02 0.28 -7.53
C LEU A 181 -13.29 0.89 -8.74
N THR A 182 -13.99 1.66 -9.57
CA THR A 182 -13.45 2.20 -10.83
C THR A 182 -13.34 3.73 -10.83
N ASP A 183 -13.78 4.38 -9.75
CA ASP A 183 -13.66 5.83 -9.52
C ASP A 183 -12.43 6.14 -8.64
#